data_AF-A0A1Q6YD39-F1
#
_entry.id   AF-A0A1Q6YD39-F1
#
_cell.length_a   1.000
_cell.length_b   1.000
_cell.length_c   1.000
_cell.angle_alpha   90.00
_cell.angle_beta   90.00
_cell.angle_gamma   90.00
#
_symmetry.space_group_name_H-M   'P 1'
#
loop_
_entity.id
_entity.type
_entity.pdbx_description
1 polymer ?
#
loop_
_entity_poly.entity_id
_entity_poly.type
_entity_poly.pdbx_seq_one_letter_code
_entity_poly.pdbx_strand_id
1 'polypeptide(L)' 'MNITLSLPEELVKRVRKIAVDRDTTLTGLVREYLNELARQEAAAGRQRRERQALERSFEQFQFRVGNRTWKREDLHERA' A
#
# COMPACT_ATOMS: atom_id res chain seq x y z
N MET A 1 14.75 15.33 12.87
CA MET A 1 14.45 14.86 14.24
C MET A 1 15.37 13.70 14.57
N ASN A 2 15.93 13.66 15.77
CA ASN A 2 16.81 12.58 16.22
C ASN A 2 16.04 11.64 17.15
N ILE A 3 16.39 10.35 17.12
CA ILE A 3 15.71 9.31 17.89
C ILE A 3 16.79 8.49 18.60
N THR A 4 16.62 8.27 19.90
CA THR A 4 17.50 7.41 20.71
C THR A 4 16.74 6.12 21.03
N LEU A 5 17.37 4.97 20.78
CA LEU A 5 16.77 3.64 20.96
C LEU A 5 17.68 2.81 21.86
N SER A 6 17.11 2.19 22.89
CA SER A 6 17.79 1.19 23.70
C SER A 6 17.60 -0.19 23.06
N LEU A 7 18.69 -0.83 22.65
CA LEU A 7 18.69 -2.11 21.96
C LEU A 7 19.66 -3.08 22.65
N PRO A 8 19.38 -4.41 22.63
CA PRO A 8 20.34 -5.40 23.12
C PRO A 8 21.66 -5.32 22.36
N GLU A 9 22.79 -5.39 23.08
CA GLU A 9 24.12 -5.25 22.48
C GLU A 9 24.39 -6.28 21.37
N GLU A 10 23.99 -7.53 21.59
CA GLU A 10 24.14 -8.62 20.62
C GLU A 10 23.36 -8.39 19.32
N LEU A 11 22.20 -7.72 19.42
CA LEU A 11 21.44 -7.31 18.25
C LEU A 11 22.19 -6.24 17.47
N VAL A 12 22.73 -5.23 18.16
CA VAL A 12 23.50 -4.13 17.53
C VAL A 12 24.73 -4.68 16.80
N LYS A 13 25.47 -5.61 17.42
CA LYS A 13 26.62 -6.26 16.78
C LYS A 13 26.23 -6.99 15.49
N ARG A 14 25.15 -7.78 15.55
CA ARG A 14 24.67 -8.55 14.39
C ARG A 14 24.21 -7.63 13.25
N VAL A 15 23.45 -6.59 13.56
CA VAL A 15 22.93 -5.68 12.53
C VAL A 15 24.05 -4.80 11.94
N ARG A 16 25.06 -4.41 12.73
CA ARG A 16 26.24 -3.72 12.19
C ARG A 16 27.00 -4.56 11.19
N LYS A 17 27.14 -5.87 11.42
CA LYS A 17 27.74 -6.78 10.45
C LYS A 17 26.95 -6.78 9.13
N ILE A 18 25.62 -6.91 9.21
CA ILE A 18 24.74 -6.84 8.03
C ILE A 18 24.86 -5.49 7.32
N ALA A 19 24.99 -4.40 8.07
CA ALA A 19 25.15 -3.06 7.49
C ALA A 19 26.45 -2.96 6.68
N VAL A 20 27.56 -3.50 7.21
CA VAL A 20 28.84 -3.58 6.50
C VAL A 20 28.71 -4.44 5.24
N ASP A 21 28.10 -5.62 5.35
CA ASP A 21 27.91 -6.54 4.21
C ASP A 21 27.05 -5.91 3.08
N ARG A 22 26.28 -4.85 3.39
CA ARG A 22 25.41 -4.12 2.45
C ARG A 22 25.90 -2.72 2.12
N ASP A 23 27.16 -2.38 2.45
CA ASP A 23 27.75 -1.05 2.26
C ASP A 23 26.89 0.10 2.80
N THR A 24 26.29 -0.10 3.98
CA THR A 24 25.40 0.86 4.63
C THR A 24 25.69 0.98 6.13
N THR A 25 24.89 1.77 6.82
CA THR A 25 25.00 1.98 8.28
C THR A 25 23.77 1.44 8.98
N LEU A 26 23.89 1.16 10.29
CA LEU A 26 22.73 0.80 11.14
C LEU A 26 21.61 1.85 11.02
N THR A 27 21.97 3.12 11.06
CA THR A 27 21.01 4.23 10.90
C THR A 27 20.41 4.26 9.49
N GLY A 28 21.20 3.92 8.47
CA GLY A 28 20.71 3.76 7.09
C GLY A 28 19.63 2.68 7.00
N LEU A 29 19.89 1.49 7.55
CA LEU A 29 18.93 0.39 7.59
C LEU A 29 17.64 0.77 8.33
N VAL A 30 17.76 1.42 9.49
CA VAL A 30 16.57 1.87 10.26
C VAL A 30 15.77 2.90 9.46
N ARG A 31 16.44 3.86 8.83
CA ARG A 31 15.78 4.88 7.99
C ARG A 31 15.04 4.25 6.81
N GLU A 32 15.67 3.29 6.14
CA GLU A 32 15.09 2.58 5.01
C GLU A 32 13.84 1.79 5.45
N TYR A 33 13.94 1.04 6.56
CA TYR A 33 12.82 0.30 7.11
C TYR A 33 11.63 1.21 7.46
N LEU A 34 11.88 2.35 8.13
CA LEU A 34 10.83 3.30 8.49
C LEU A 34 10.17 3.94 7.25
N ASN A 35 10.96 4.23 6.21
CA ASN A 35 10.42 4.74 4.95
C ASN A 35 9.54 3.71 4.26
N GLU A 36 9.98 2.46 4.22
CA GLU A 36 9.22 1.39 3.60
C GLU A 36 7.91 1.11 4.35
N LEU A 37 7.96 1.12 5.68
CA LEU A 37 6.76 1.02 6.52
C LEU A 37 5.75 2.15 6.23
N ALA A 38 6.23 3.39 6.11
CA ALA A 38 5.37 4.53 5.79
C ALA A 38 4.78 4.43 4.37
N ARG A 39 5.55 3.93 3.39
CA ARG A 39 5.08 3.71 2.02
C ARG A 39 3.99 2.64 1.96
N GLN A 40 4.19 1.53 2.64
CA GLN A 40 3.23 0.44 2.70
C GLN A 40 1.90 0.92 3.28
N GLU A 41 1.94 1.70 4.36
CA GLU A 41 0.70 2.23 4.92
C GLU A 41 0.07 3.32 4.05
N ALA A 42 0.86 4.17 3.39
CA ALA A 42 0.30 5.13 2.43
C ALA A 42 -0.41 4.41 1.25
N ALA A 43 0.14 3.29 0.79
CA ALA A 43 -0.45 2.47 -0.27
C ALA A 43 -1.73 1.76 0.20
N ALA A 44 -1.70 1.11 1.36
CA ALA A 44 -2.87 0.44 1.94
C ALA A 44 -3.99 1.44 2.26
N GLY A 45 -3.64 2.59 2.83
CA GLY A 45 -4.57 3.68 3.11
C GLY A 45 -5.19 4.30 1.85
N ARG A 46 -4.48 4.33 0.71
CA ARG A 46 -5.06 4.74 -0.58
C ARG A 46 -6.10 3.73 -1.06
N GLN A 47 -5.73 2.45 -1.13
CA GLN A 47 -6.64 1.39 -1.60
C GLN A 47 -7.90 1.30 -0.71
N ARG A 48 -7.74 1.45 0.60
CA ARG A 48 -8.87 1.47 1.55
C ARG A 48 -9.80 2.65 1.31
N ARG A 49 -9.24 3.85 1.06
CA ARG A 49 -10.03 5.06 0.77
C ARG A 49 -10.76 4.96 -0.56
N GLU A 50 -10.11 4.45 -1.60
CA GLU A 50 -10.74 4.25 -2.92
C GLU A 50 -11.87 3.23 -2.86
N ARG A 51 -11.68 2.11 -2.14
CA ARG A 51 -12.74 1.12 -1.91
C ARG A 51 -13.93 1.73 -1.17
N GLN A 52 -13.68 2.46 -0.08
CA GLN A 52 -14.76 3.13 0.66
C GLN A 52 -15.48 4.18 -0.18
N ALA A 53 -14.78 4.91 -1.04
CA ALA A 53 -15.40 5.86 -1.96
C ALA A 53 -16.29 5.16 -2.99
N LEU A 54 -15.85 4.02 -3.52
CA LEU A 54 -16.64 3.20 -4.43
C LEU A 54 -17.88 2.62 -3.75
N GLU A 55 -17.76 2.05 -2.55
CA GLU A 55 -18.89 1.53 -1.77
C GLU A 55 -19.93 2.62 -1.50
N ARG A 56 -19.50 3.81 -1.06
CA ARG A 56 -20.39 4.97 -0.91
C ARG A 56 -21.07 5.38 -2.21
N SER A 57 -20.37 5.26 -3.34
CA SER A 57 -20.97 5.57 -4.64
C SER A 57 -22.09 4.59 -5.01
N PHE A 58 -21.98 3.30 -4.65
CA PHE A 58 -23.06 2.33 -4.86
C PHE A 58 -24.27 2.58 -3.95
N GLU A 59 -24.04 3.07 -2.73
CA GLU A 59 -25.12 3.51 -1.84
C GLU A 59 -25.81 4.78 -2.36
N GLN A 60 -25.04 5.74 -2.85
CA GLN A 60 -25.55 7.04 -3.31
C GLN A 60 -26.24 6.96 -4.68
N PHE A 61 -25.69 6.19 -5.61
CA PHE A 61 -26.13 6.13 -6.99
C PHE A 61 -26.88 4.82 -7.27
N GLN A 62 -28.12 4.75 -6.81
CA GLN A 62 -29.02 3.65 -7.14
C GLN A 62 -29.82 3.98 -8.41
N PHE A 63 -29.40 3.42 -9.54
CA PHE A 63 -30.12 3.57 -10.81
C PHE A 63 -31.02 2.36 -11.05
N ARG A 64 -32.28 2.62 -11.44
CA ARG A 64 -33.11 1.60 -12.08
C ARG A 64 -32.68 1.49 -13.54
N VAL A 65 -31.87 0.47 -13.82
CA VAL A 65 -31.65 0.06 -15.19
C VAL A 65 -32.96 -0.52 -15.70
N GLY A 66 -33.54 0.10 -16.73
CA GLY A 66 -34.77 -0.37 -17.36
C GLY A 66 -34.62 -1.78 -17.93
N ASN A 67 -35.70 -2.30 -18.53
CA ASN A 67 -35.67 -3.64 -19.11
C ASN A 67 -34.52 -3.77 -20.12
N ARG A 68 -33.73 -4.83 -19.97
CA ARG A 68 -32.60 -5.09 -20.87
C ARG A 68 -33.12 -5.28 -22.30
N THR A 69 -32.81 -4.34 -23.19
CA THR A 69 -33.25 -4.35 -24.59
C THR A 69 -32.27 -5.05 -25.53
N TRP A 70 -31.05 -5.36 -25.07
CA TRP A 70 -30.00 -5.98 -25.88
C TRP A 70 -29.80 -7.45 -25.51
N LYS A 71 -29.51 -8.26 -26.53
CA LYS A 71 -29.02 -9.63 -26.42
C LYS A 71 -27.49 -9.63 -26.41
N ARG A 72 -26.89 -10.71 -25.90
CA ARG A 72 -25.42 -10.84 -25.84
C ARG A 72 -24.79 -10.75 -27.23
N GLU A 73 -25.50 -11.24 -28.24
CA GLU A 73 -25.14 -11.19 -29.65
C GLU A 73 -24.91 -9.75 -30.13
N ASP A 74 -25.78 -8.81 -29.71
CA ASP A 74 -25.76 -7.39 -30.12
C ASP A 74 -24.52 -6.63 -29.59
N LEU A 75 -23.88 -7.12 -28.53
CA LEU A 75 -22.66 -6.51 -27.96
C LEU A 75 -21.38 -6.85 -28.72
N HIS A 76 -21.43 -7.87 -29.58
CA HIS A 76 -20.28 -8.34 -30.36
C HIS A 76 -20.19 -7.70 -31.74
N GLU A 77 -21.20 -6.91 -32.14
CA GLU A 77 -21.17 -6.13 -33.37
C GLU A 77 -20.30 -4.88 -33.14
N ARG A 78 -18.98 -5.08 -33.26
CA ARG A 78 -18.05 -3.96 -33.44
C ARG A 78 -18.22 -3.46 -34.88
N ALA A 79 -18.85 -2.31 -35.03
CA ALA A 79 -18.65 -1.46 -36.21
C ALA A 79 -17.22 -0.88 -36.20
#